data_AF-A0A9E3UXM7-F1
#
_entry.id   AF-A0A9E3UXM7-F1
#
_cell.length_a   1.000
_cell.length_b   1.000
_cell.length_c   1.000
_cell.angle_alpha   90.00
_cell.angle_beta   90.00
_cell.angle_gamma   90.00
#
_symmetry.space_group_name_H-M   'P 1'
#
loop_
_entity.id
_entity.type
_entity.pdbx_description
1 polymer ?
#
loop_
_entity_poly.entity_id
_entity_poly.type
_entity_poly.pdbx_seq_one_letter_code
_entity_poly.pdbx_strand_id
1 'polypeptide(L)'
;MLCPPHSTPPIVADWLERHRHRGSLVMHLIGIPPTILAVLLSPFYLFLLSGRLFLFCLGLFVGGYLIQFLGHALEGSEPGEITFLRRKLGWSRRKWDRPLAGIAAPPESQHGVA
;
A
#
# COMPACT_ATOMS: atom_id res chain seq x y z
N MET A 1 -12.74 31.58 18.90
CA MET A 1 -11.81 30.51 19.32
C MET A 1 -11.78 29.49 18.21
N LEU A 2 -10.66 29.35 17.50
CA LEU A 2 -10.45 28.25 16.54
C LEU A 2 -10.16 27.00 17.37
N CYS A 3 -10.93 25.93 17.20
CA CYS A 3 -10.59 24.65 17.82
C CYS A 3 -9.16 24.26 17.40
N PRO A 4 -8.31 23.78 18.32
CA PRO A 4 -7.00 23.26 17.94
C PRO A 4 -7.18 22.11 16.94
N PRO A 5 -6.29 21.98 15.94
CA PRO A 5 -6.37 20.89 14.98
C PRO A 5 -6.38 19.56 15.73
N HIS A 6 -7.34 18.71 15.39
CA HIS A 6 -7.47 17.40 16.00
C HIS A 6 -6.20 16.58 15.75
N SER A 7 -5.70 15.89 16.76
CA SER A 7 -4.55 14.99 16.60
C SER A 7 -4.87 13.95 15.54
N THR A 8 -3.91 13.72 14.64
CA THR A 8 -4.11 12.75 13.56
C THR A 8 -4.30 11.36 14.17
N PRO A 9 -5.43 10.69 13.93
CA PRO A 9 -5.63 9.36 14.48
C PRO A 9 -4.54 8.42 13.95
N PRO A 10 -4.09 7.44 14.76
CA PRO A 10 -2.93 6.61 14.44
C PRO A 10 -3.08 5.87 13.11
N ILE A 11 -4.30 5.50 12.72
CA ILE A 11 -4.57 4.87 11.42
C ILE A 11 -4.28 5.78 10.22
N VAL A 12 -4.52 7.09 10.37
CA VAL A 12 -4.27 8.08 9.32
C VAL A 12 -2.78 8.41 9.28
N ALA A 13 -2.13 8.50 10.44
CA ALA A 13 -0.68 8.66 10.52
C ALA A 13 0.07 7.49 9.83
N ASP A 14 -0.29 6.24 10.16
CA ASP A 14 0.26 5.02 9.53
C ASP A 14 -0.03 4.96 8.03
N TRP A 15 -1.15 5.51 7.58
CA TRP A 15 -1.49 5.57 6.16
C TRP A 15 -0.63 6.61 5.44
N LEU A 16 -0.49 7.81 6.01
CA LEU A 16 0.34 8.90 5.46
C LEU A 16 1.81 8.52 5.37
N GLU A 17 2.34 7.81 6.37
CA GLU A 17 3.73 7.37 6.39
C GLU A 17 4.04 6.39 5.25
N ARG A 18 3.08 5.53 4.89
CA ARG A 18 3.22 4.50 3.84
C ARG A 18 2.88 4.97 2.43
N HIS A 19 2.26 6.14 2.27
CA HIS A 19 1.83 6.70 0.98
C HIS A 19 2.46 8.07 0.74
N ARG A 20 3.78 8.15 0.85
CA ARG A 20 4.54 9.38 0.66
C ARG A 20 4.92 9.61 -0.81
N HIS A 21 4.94 8.58 -1.63
CA HIS A 21 5.38 8.62 -3.01
C HIS A 21 4.20 8.91 -3.95
N ARG A 22 4.23 10.09 -4.58
CA ARG A 22 3.20 10.54 -5.53
C ARG A 22 2.97 9.56 -6.68
N GLY A 23 4.00 8.85 -7.13
CA GLY A 23 3.88 7.84 -8.20
C GLY A 23 3.03 6.64 -7.80
N SER A 24 3.15 6.18 -6.54
CA SER A 24 2.32 5.09 -6.01
C SER A 24 0.87 5.53 -5.90
N LEU A 25 0.63 6.76 -5.43
CA LEU A 25 -0.72 7.33 -5.35
C LEU A 25 -1.37 7.48 -6.74
N VAL A 26 -0.64 7.92 -7.76
CA VAL A 26 -1.15 8.02 -9.14
C VAL A 26 -1.48 6.65 -9.71
N MET A 27 -0.61 5.65 -9.51
CA MET A 27 -0.90 4.28 -9.95
C MET A 27 -2.13 3.71 -9.25
N HIS A 28 -2.32 3.98 -7.97
CA HIS A 28 -3.54 3.60 -7.26
C HIS A 28 -4.77 4.34 -7.80
N LEU A 29 -4.66 5.64 -8.06
CA LEU A 29 -5.76 6.43 -8.63
C LEU A 29 -6.21 5.90 -9.99
N ILE A 30 -5.29 5.40 -10.81
CA ILE A 30 -5.58 4.82 -12.13
C ILE A 30 -6.05 3.36 -12.01
N GLY A 31 -5.48 2.58 -11.10
CA GLY A 31 -5.72 1.14 -10.97
C GLY A 31 -6.97 0.77 -10.18
N ILE A 32 -7.35 1.56 -9.16
CA ILE A 32 -8.53 1.27 -8.32
C ILE A 32 -9.84 1.33 -9.13
N PRO A 33 -10.13 2.39 -9.91
CA PRO A 33 -11.39 2.49 -10.64
C PRO A 33 -11.71 1.29 -11.55
N PRO A 34 -10.80 0.81 -12.44
CA PRO A 34 -11.09 -0.35 -13.28
C PRO A 34 -11.21 -1.64 -12.47
N THR A 35 -10.48 -1.79 -11.37
CA THR A 35 -10.57 -2.97 -10.50
C THR A 35 -11.94 -3.05 -9.82
N ILE A 36 -12.42 -1.93 -9.27
CA ILE A 36 -13.76 -1.85 -8.66
C ILE A 36 -14.84 -2.11 -9.71
N LEU A 37 -14.73 -1.46 -10.87
CA LEU A 37 -15.70 -1.61 -11.95
C LEU A 37 -15.79 -3.08 -12.42
N ALA A 38 -14.65 -3.75 -12.56
CA ALA A 38 -14.59 -5.16 -12.93
C ALA A 38 -15.31 -6.06 -11.93
N VAL A 39 -15.09 -5.85 -10.62
CA VAL A 39 -15.74 -6.63 -9.56
C VAL A 39 -17.25 -6.40 -9.55
N LEU A 40 -17.70 -5.15 -9.67
CA LEU A 40 -19.13 -4.81 -9.65
C LEU A 40 -19.88 -5.34 -10.87
N LEU A 41 -19.24 -5.35 -12.04
CA LEU A 41 -19.86 -5.81 -13.28
C LEU A 41 -19.75 -7.33 -13.51
N SER A 42 -18.79 -7.99 -12.87
CA SER A 42 -18.58 -9.45 -12.96
C SER A 42 -19.85 -10.28 -12.79
N PRO A 43 -20.68 -10.11 -11.72
CA PRO A 43 -21.88 -10.92 -11.55
C PRO A 43 -22.89 -10.73 -12.69
N PHE A 44 -23.10 -9.50 -13.16
CA PHE A 44 -24.01 -9.22 -14.27
C PHE A 44 -23.58 -9.98 -15.54
N TYR A 45 -22.28 -9.96 -15.89
CA TYR A 45 -21.83 -10.62 -17.11
C TYR A 45 -21.70 -12.14 -17.00
N LEU A 46 -21.51 -12.66 -15.78
CA LEU A 46 -21.66 -14.09 -15.51
C LEU A 46 -23.12 -14.54 -15.75
N PHE A 47 -24.11 -13.75 -15.34
CA PHE A 47 -25.53 -14.04 -15.62
C PHE A 47 -25.88 -13.94 -17.11
N LEU A 48 -25.26 -13.01 -17.86
CA LEU A 48 -25.46 -12.90 -19.31
C LEU A 48 -24.70 -13.96 -20.12
N LEU A 49 -23.93 -14.87 -19.49
CA LEU A 49 -23.16 -15.96 -20.15
C LEU A 49 -22.22 -15.49 -21.28
N SER A 50 -21.82 -14.21 -21.27
CA SER A 50 -20.98 -13.65 -22.33
C SER A 50 -19.50 -13.80 -21.97
N GLY A 51 -18.86 -14.85 -22.50
CA GLY A 51 -17.44 -15.12 -22.26
C GLY A 51 -16.51 -13.96 -22.65
N ARG A 52 -16.84 -13.22 -23.72
CA ARG A 52 -16.03 -12.07 -24.17
C ARG A 52 -16.06 -10.92 -23.15
N LEU A 53 -17.23 -10.62 -22.59
CA LEU A 53 -17.36 -9.57 -21.57
C LEU A 53 -16.75 -10.02 -20.24
N PHE A 54 -16.87 -11.30 -19.89
CA PHE A 54 -16.19 -11.85 -18.74
C PHE A 54 -14.67 -11.70 -18.85
N LEU A 55 -14.07 -12.03 -20.00
CA LEU A 55 -12.64 -11.84 -20.26
C LEU A 55 -12.23 -10.35 -20.21
N PHE A 56 -13.08 -9.45 -20.69
CA PHE A 56 -12.84 -8.01 -20.59
C PHE A 56 -12.82 -7.54 -19.12
N CYS A 57 -13.81 -7.94 -18.32
CA CYS A 57 -13.83 -7.64 -16.89
C CYS A 57 -12.64 -8.26 -16.16
N LEU A 58 -12.28 -9.51 -16.47
CA LEU A 58 -11.09 -10.14 -15.93
C LEU A 58 -9.82 -9.34 -16.27
N GLY A 59 -9.71 -8.86 -17.51
CA GLY A 59 -8.62 -8.00 -17.95
C GLY A 59 -8.57 -6.67 -17.21
N LEU A 60 -9.71 -6.01 -16.98
CA LEU A 60 -9.79 -4.78 -16.18
C LEU A 60 -9.39 -5.03 -14.72
N PHE A 61 -9.83 -6.15 -14.14
CA PHE A 61 -9.46 -6.54 -12.79
C PHE A 61 -7.97 -6.79 -12.67
N VAL A 62 -7.42 -7.71 -13.48
CA VAL A 62 -6.00 -8.08 -13.43
C VAL A 62 -5.11 -6.89 -13.79
N GLY A 63 -5.44 -6.15 -14.85
CA GLY A 63 -4.68 -4.98 -15.28
C GLY A 63 -4.67 -3.86 -14.24
N GLY A 64 -5.85 -3.50 -13.72
CA GLY A 64 -5.97 -2.48 -12.66
C GLY A 64 -5.26 -2.90 -11.37
N TYR A 65 -5.31 -4.19 -11.04
CA TYR A 65 -4.64 -4.75 -9.87
C TYR A 65 -3.11 -4.77 -10.02
N LEU A 66 -2.58 -5.13 -11.19
CA LEU A 66 -1.14 -5.08 -11.47
C LEU A 66 -0.58 -3.66 -11.37
N ILE A 67 -1.32 -2.65 -11.85
CA ILE A 67 -0.90 -1.25 -11.74
C ILE A 67 -0.78 -0.82 -10.28
N GLN A 68 -1.70 -1.24 -9.41
CA GLN A 68 -1.64 -0.97 -7.96
C GLN A 68 -0.42 -1.64 -7.32
N PHE A 69 -0.15 -2.89 -7.66
CA PHE A 69 1.04 -3.62 -7.19
C PHE A 69 2.34 -2.96 -7.65
N LEU A 70 2.38 -2.46 -8.89
CA LEU A 70 3.53 -1.73 -9.39
C LEU A 70 3.74 -0.42 -8.62
N GLY A 71 2.67 0.27 -8.23
CA GLY A 71 2.73 1.45 -7.36
C GLY A 71 3.41 1.16 -6.03
N HIS A 72 3.01 0.06 -5.39
CA HIS A 72 3.64 -0.43 -4.16
C HIS A 72 5.10 -0.85 -4.36
N ALA A 73 5.41 -1.54 -5.46
CA ALA A 73 6.78 -1.96 -5.77
C ALA A 73 7.72 -0.77 -5.99
N LEU A 74 7.24 0.30 -6.63
CA LEU A 74 8.00 1.54 -6.84
C LEU A 74 8.23 2.31 -5.53
N GLU A 75 7.27 2.27 -4.60
CA GLU A 75 7.41 2.90 -3.28
C GLU A 75 8.21 2.03 -2.29
N GLY A 76 8.42 0.74 -2.60
CA GLY A 76 9.00 -0.22 -1.69
C GLY A 76 8.11 -0.52 -0.48
N SER A 77 6.83 -0.14 -0.55
CA SER A 77 5.83 -0.39 0.49
C SER A 77 5.17 -1.74 0.27
N GLU A 78 4.88 -2.45 1.37
CA GLU A 78 4.25 -3.76 1.30
C GLU A 78 2.74 -3.62 1.02
N PRO A 79 2.19 -4.27 -0.02
CA PRO A 79 0.76 -4.26 -0.29
C PRO A 79 -0.06 -4.69 0.93
N GLY A 80 -1.20 -4.06 1.14
CA GLY A 80 -2.07 -4.32 2.30
C GLY A 80 -2.53 -5.78 2.39
N GLU A 81 -2.72 -6.44 1.24
CA GLU A 81 -3.16 -7.83 1.15
C GLU A 81 -2.06 -8.81 1.59
N ILE A 82 -0.81 -8.53 1.21
CA ILE A 82 0.35 -9.31 1.68
C ILE A 82 0.52 -9.08 3.19
N THR A 83 0.38 -7.84 3.65
CA THR A 83 0.43 -7.52 5.08
C THR A 83 -0.67 -8.25 5.87
N PHE A 84 -1.89 -8.27 5.35
CA PHE A 84 -3.04 -8.96 5.95
C PHE A 84 -2.84 -10.49 5.95
N LEU A 85 -2.44 -11.05 4.81
CA LEU A 85 -2.20 -12.49 4.66
C LEU A 85 -1.05 -12.94 5.57
N ARG A 86 0.04 -12.17 5.64
CA ARG A 86 1.19 -12.39 6.53
C ARG A 86 0.77 -12.35 8.00
N ARG A 87 -0.10 -11.39 8.38
CA ARG A 87 -0.66 -11.29 9.74
C ARG A 87 -1.54 -12.50 10.07
N LYS A 88 -2.34 -12.96 9.12
CA LYS A 88 -3.22 -14.13 9.27
C LYS A 88 -2.45 -15.45 9.33
N LEU A 89 -1.36 -15.58 8.57
CA LEU A 89 -0.48 -16.76 8.57
C LEU A 89 0.57 -16.76 9.70
N GLY A 90 0.63 -15.72 10.54
CA GLY A 90 1.59 -15.66 11.66
C GLY A 90 3.05 -15.52 11.21
N TRP A 91 3.30 -15.09 9.97
CA TRP A 91 4.65 -14.85 9.47
C TRP A 91 5.22 -13.57 10.12
N SER A 92 6.11 -13.76 11.08
CA SER A 92 6.78 -12.69 11.83
C SER A 92 7.47 -11.68 10.90
N ARG A 93 7.42 -10.38 11.25
CA ARG A 93 8.16 -9.28 10.61
C ARG A 93 9.67 -9.44 10.81
N ARG A 94 10.30 -10.42 10.17
CA ARG A 94 11.76 -10.50 10.10
C ARG A 94 12.19 -10.41 8.64
N LYS A 95 12.88 -9.30 8.33
CA LYS A 95 13.59 -8.97 7.08
C LYS A 95 12.84 -8.08 6.08
N TRP A 96 12.62 -6.81 6.43
CA TRP A 96 12.73 -5.72 5.44
C TRP A 96 13.23 -4.39 6.06
N ASP A 97 13.23 -4.26 7.39
CA ASP A 97 13.90 -3.15 8.07
C ASP A 97 15.42 -3.32 7.98
N ARG A 98 16.04 -2.87 6.88
CA ARG A 98 17.45 -2.44 6.93
C ARG A 98 17.43 -1.02 7.48
N PRO A 99 17.85 -0.77 8.72
CA PRO A 99 18.13 0.58 9.14
C PRO A 99 19.36 1.06 8.36
N LEU A 100 19.24 2.14 7.60
CA LEU A 100 20.39 2.97 7.20
C LEU A 100 20.96 3.72 8.42
N ALA A 101 21.04 3.07 9.59
CA ALA A 101 21.62 3.59 10.82
C ALA A 101 23.13 3.28 10.91
N GLY A 102 23.80 3.17 9.76
CA GLY A 102 25.23 2.81 9.66
C GLY A 102 26.13 3.93 9.13
N ILE A 103 25.59 5.09 8.78
CA ILE A 103 26.39 6.21 8.28
C ILE A 103 25.99 7.46 9.06
N ALA A 104 26.90 7.91 9.93
CA ALA A 104 26.87 9.12 10.74
C ALA A 104 26.10 9.06 12.09
N ALA A 105 26.75 8.48 13.09
CA ALA A 105 26.74 9.08 14.42
C ALA A 105 28.21 9.46 14.76
N PRO A 106 28.53 10.73 15.05
CA PRO A 106 29.87 11.10 15.48
C PRO A 106 30.16 10.53 16.89
N PRO A 107 31.43 10.23 17.23
CA PRO A 107 31.77 9.64 18.52
C PRO A 107 31.43 10.60 19.67
N GLU A 108 30.59 10.12 20.58
CA GLU A 108 30.24 10.74 21.85
C GLU A 108 31.51 10.83 22.73
N SER A 109 31.98 12.07 22.97
CA SER A 109 33.13 12.35 23.82
C SER A 109 32.79 12.09 25.29
N GLN A 110 33.39 11.06 25.85
CA GLN A 110 33.41 10.80 27.29
C GLN A 110 34.19 11.91 28.02
N HIS A 111 33.48 12.80 28.71
CA HIS A 111 34.00 13.54 29.87
C HIS A 111 32.85 13.54 30.89
N GLY A 112 32.96 12.93 32.06
CA GLY A 112 34.12 12.83 32.94
C GLY A 112 33.64 13.38 34.27
N VAL A 113 33.11 12.49 35.10
CA VAL A 113 32.77 12.77 36.50
C VAL A 113 34.06 13.08 37.24
N ALA A 114 34.12 14.27 37.85
CA ALA A 114 34.89 14.58 39.04
C ALA A 114 34.33 15.85 39.69
#